data_AF-A0A0B6RPE7-F1
#
_entry.id   AF-A0A0B6RPE7-F1
#
_cell.length_a   1.000
_cell.length_b   1.000
_cell.length_c   1.000
_cell.angle_alpha   90.00
_cell.angle_beta   90.00
_cell.angle_gamma   90.00
#
_symmetry.space_group_name_H-M   'P 1'
#
loop_
_entity.id
_entity.type
_entity.pdbx_description
1 polymer ?
#
loop_
_entity_poly.entity_id
_entity_poly.type
_entity_poly.pdbx_seq_one_letter_code
_entity_poly.pdbx_strand_id
1 'polypeptide(L)'
;MFASSLTRSGIAVAAALVAMSASAAEYPIGKQQVQGGMEVGVVYLQPITMEPEGMMRKASDSDIHLETDIHAVKNNPTGFAEGDWMPYLQVEYKLTKQGDAKWKAEGDLMGMVANDGPHYGDNVKLDGPGKYHLSMTVKPPMQMGHMAFGRHVDKETGVGPWFKPFTLEYDFPFAGIGKKGGY
;
A
#
# COMPACT_ATOMS: atom_id res chain seq x y z
N MET A 1 -8.65 59.14 -51.98
CA MET A 1 -7.47 58.83 -51.14
C MET A 1 -7.81 59.36 -49.75
N PHE A 2 -8.02 58.59 -48.69
CA PHE A 2 -7.20 57.51 -48.15
C PHE A 2 -8.06 56.43 -47.47
N ALA A 3 -7.56 55.20 -47.49
CA ALA A 3 -8.11 54.04 -46.82
C ALA A 3 -7.41 53.78 -45.46
N SER A 4 -7.92 52.78 -44.75
CA SER A 4 -7.35 52.09 -43.56
C SER A 4 -7.71 52.73 -42.20
N SER A 5 -7.99 51.99 -41.12
CA SER A 5 -7.83 50.57 -40.84
C SER A 5 -8.84 50.13 -39.75
N LEU A 6 -9.46 48.97 -39.92
CA LEU A 6 -10.15 48.28 -38.82
C LEU A 6 -9.09 47.59 -37.95
N THR A 7 -8.89 48.05 -36.72
CA THR A 7 -8.20 47.27 -35.69
C THR A 7 -9.24 46.46 -34.92
N ARG A 8 -9.43 45.20 -35.33
CA ARG A 8 -10.13 44.19 -34.54
C ARG A 8 -9.22 43.81 -33.35
N SER A 9 -9.49 44.39 -32.19
CA SER A 9 -8.89 43.92 -30.93
C SER A 9 -9.60 42.62 -30.52
N GLY A 10 -9.00 41.48 -30.84
CA GLY A 10 -9.43 40.18 -30.34
C GLY A 10 -9.03 40.03 -28.87
N ILE A 11 -10.00 39.98 -27.97
CA ILE A 11 -9.79 39.56 -26.58
C ILE A 11 -9.61 38.03 -26.61
N ALA A 12 -8.37 37.57 -26.47
CA ALA A 12 -8.07 36.17 -26.20
C ALA A 12 -8.36 35.89 -24.71
N VAL A 13 -9.46 35.20 -24.44
CA VAL A 13 -9.74 34.65 -23.11
C VAL A 13 -8.83 33.43 -22.92
N ALA A 14 -7.77 33.57 -22.12
CA ALA A 14 -6.94 32.46 -21.69
C ALA A 14 -7.72 31.64 -20.64
N ALA A 15 -8.27 30.50 -21.03
CA ALA A 15 -8.82 29.53 -20.10
C ALA A 15 -7.66 28.83 -19.37
N ALA A 16 -7.42 29.22 -18.12
CA ALA A 16 -6.52 28.49 -17.23
C ALA A 16 -7.19 27.15 -16.87
N LEU A 17 -6.77 26.07 -17.54
CA LEU A 17 -7.12 24.71 -17.14
C LEU A 17 -6.37 24.41 -15.84
N VAL A 18 -7.08 24.46 -14.72
CA VAL A 18 -6.59 23.92 -13.45
C VAL A 18 -6.57 22.40 -13.61
N ALA A 19 -5.40 21.82 -13.85
CA ALA A 19 -5.22 20.39 -13.79
C ALA A 19 -5.45 19.95 -12.34
N MET A 20 -6.58 19.29 -12.06
CA MET A 20 -6.79 18.65 -10.77
C MET A 20 -5.91 17.41 -10.71
N SER A 21 -4.94 17.41 -9.81
CA SER A 21 -4.14 16.22 -9.51
C SER A 21 -5.05 15.12 -9.00
N ALA A 22 -5.16 14.01 -9.74
CA ALA A 22 -5.87 12.83 -9.27
C ALA A 22 -5.02 12.11 -8.21
N SER A 23 -5.45 12.11 -6.96
CA SER A 23 -4.87 11.31 -5.88
C SER A 23 -5.66 10.00 -5.73
N ALA A 24 -4.94 8.91 -5.47
CA ALA A 24 -5.55 7.65 -5.07
C ALA A 24 -6.25 7.83 -3.71
N ALA A 25 -7.49 7.38 -3.58
CA ALA A 25 -8.14 7.33 -2.27
C ALA A 25 -7.80 6.01 -1.60
N GLU A 26 -7.02 6.10 -0.54
CA GLU A 26 -6.81 5.01 0.40
C GLU A 26 -7.99 4.89 1.36
N TYR A 27 -8.40 3.65 1.59
CA TYR A 27 -9.45 3.25 2.51
C TYR A 27 -8.81 2.45 3.66
N PRO A 28 -8.75 3.01 4.88
CA PRO A 28 -8.17 2.31 6.02
C PRO A 28 -8.92 1.03 6.40
N ILE A 29 -8.18 -0.04 6.65
CA ILE A 29 -8.69 -1.29 7.24
C ILE A 29 -8.34 -1.30 8.73
N GLY A 30 -9.33 -0.93 9.55
CA GLY A 30 -9.16 -0.85 11.00
C GLY A 30 -8.26 0.31 11.45
N LYS A 31 -7.65 0.17 12.62
CA LYS A 31 -6.69 1.13 13.17
C LYS A 31 -5.29 0.59 13.02
N GLN A 32 -4.31 1.47 12.87
CA GLN A 32 -2.90 1.11 12.97
C GLN A 32 -2.61 0.41 14.30
N GLN A 33 -1.72 -0.58 14.26
CA GLN A 33 -1.32 -1.36 15.43
C GLN A 33 0.20 -1.29 15.61
N VAL A 34 0.65 -1.24 16.87
CA VAL A 34 2.08 -1.26 17.20
C VAL A 34 2.46 -2.65 17.71
N GLN A 35 3.31 -3.35 16.97
CA GLN A 35 3.79 -4.68 17.33
C GLN A 35 5.19 -4.95 16.76
N GLY A 36 6.01 -5.72 17.47
CA GLY A 36 7.35 -6.08 17.00
C GLY A 36 8.33 -4.90 16.85
N GLY A 37 8.06 -3.75 17.49
CA GLY A 37 8.84 -2.53 17.32
C GLY A 37 8.49 -1.75 16.04
N MET A 38 7.31 -1.98 15.49
CA MET A 38 6.81 -1.36 14.25
C MET A 38 5.38 -0.88 14.44
N GLU A 39 5.02 0.21 13.76
CA GLU A 39 3.64 0.60 13.51
C GLU A 39 3.22 0.01 12.16
N VAL A 40 2.07 -0.66 12.14
CA VAL A 40 1.52 -1.33 10.96
C VAL A 40 0.16 -0.74 10.64
N GLY A 41 0.07 -0.05 9.51
CA GLY A 41 -1.18 0.39 8.89
C GLY A 41 -1.60 -0.53 7.77
N VAL A 42 -2.90 -0.72 7.58
CA VAL A 42 -3.43 -1.50 6.46
C VAL A 42 -4.47 -0.65 5.75
N VAL A 43 -4.33 -0.54 4.43
CA VAL A 43 -5.25 0.22 3.57
C VAL A 43 -5.60 -0.61 2.34
N TYR A 44 -6.64 -0.21 1.63
CA TYR A 44 -6.83 -0.61 0.25
C TYR A 44 -7.16 0.60 -0.62
N LEU A 45 -6.87 0.50 -1.92
CA LEU A 45 -7.27 1.49 -2.93
C LEU A 45 -7.66 0.80 -4.24
N GLN A 46 -7.89 1.57 -5.31
CA GLN A 46 -8.13 0.98 -6.63
C GLN A 46 -6.95 0.09 -7.07
N PRO A 47 -7.20 -0.99 -7.84
CA PRO A 47 -6.12 -1.78 -8.42
C PRO A 47 -5.13 -0.93 -9.20
N ILE A 48 -3.85 -1.25 -9.06
CA ILE A 48 -2.76 -0.52 -9.70
C ILE A 48 -2.10 -1.36 -10.79
N THR A 49 -1.50 -0.69 -11.77
CA THR A 49 -0.62 -1.32 -12.76
C THR A 49 0.80 -1.27 -12.22
N MET A 50 1.52 -2.39 -12.27
CA MET A 50 2.86 -2.54 -11.73
C MET A 50 3.81 -3.09 -12.78
N GLU A 51 5.06 -2.64 -12.71
CA GLU A 51 6.19 -3.26 -13.40
C GLU A 51 7.15 -3.91 -12.40
N PRO A 52 7.84 -5.01 -12.79
CA PRO A 52 7.62 -5.77 -14.02
C PRO A 52 6.26 -6.50 -14.02
N GLU A 53 5.72 -6.77 -15.22
CA GLU A 53 4.51 -7.57 -15.34
C GLU A 53 4.71 -8.96 -14.70
N GLY A 54 3.65 -9.47 -14.08
CA GLY A 54 3.66 -10.80 -13.46
C GLY A 54 4.11 -10.84 -12.00
N MET A 55 4.55 -9.71 -11.40
CA MET A 55 4.81 -9.66 -9.95
C MET A 55 3.54 -9.87 -9.11
N MET A 56 2.39 -9.47 -9.63
CA MET A 56 1.10 -9.54 -8.96
C MET A 56 -0.03 -9.69 -9.97
N ARG A 57 -1.25 -9.94 -9.49
CA ARG A 57 -2.45 -10.03 -10.34
C ARG A 57 -2.64 -8.74 -11.14
N LYS A 58 -3.12 -8.87 -12.38
CA LYS A 58 -3.40 -7.72 -13.25
C LYS A 58 -4.49 -6.83 -12.63
N ALA A 59 -4.33 -5.51 -12.82
CA ALA A 59 -5.31 -4.52 -12.33
C ALA A 59 -6.73 -4.79 -12.87
N SER A 60 -6.84 -5.19 -14.14
CA SER A 60 -8.12 -5.51 -14.79
C SER A 60 -8.87 -6.69 -14.17
N ASP A 61 -8.13 -7.55 -13.46
CA ASP A 61 -8.64 -8.81 -12.92
C ASP A 61 -8.80 -8.72 -11.39
N SER A 62 -8.70 -7.52 -10.82
CA SER A 62 -8.66 -7.27 -9.38
C SER A 62 -9.72 -6.24 -8.97
N ASP A 63 -10.09 -6.23 -7.69
CA ASP A 63 -11.08 -5.29 -7.15
C ASP A 63 -10.45 -4.24 -6.25
N ILE A 64 -9.34 -4.59 -5.59
CA ILE A 64 -8.55 -3.68 -4.76
C ILE A 64 -7.05 -3.87 -5.02
N HIS A 65 -6.29 -2.84 -4.68
CA HIS A 65 -4.89 -3.00 -4.28
C HIS A 65 -4.86 -2.95 -2.74
N LEU A 66 -4.44 -4.04 -2.11
CA LEU A 66 -4.30 -4.16 -0.65
C LEU A 66 -2.88 -3.79 -0.27
N GLU A 67 -2.71 -2.88 0.67
CA GLU A 67 -1.40 -2.39 1.10
C GLU A 67 -1.24 -2.51 2.63
N THR A 68 0.01 -2.64 3.06
CA THR A 68 0.40 -2.45 4.45
C THR A 68 1.66 -1.59 4.54
N ASP A 69 1.54 -0.54 5.34
CA ASP A 69 2.59 0.42 5.66
C ASP A 69 3.21 0.05 6.99
N ILE A 70 4.49 -0.31 6.96
CA ILE A 70 5.19 -0.82 8.14
C ILE A 70 6.41 0.05 8.39
N HIS A 71 6.35 0.81 9.49
CA HIS A 71 7.40 1.75 9.87
C HIS A 71 7.93 1.44 11.26
N ALA A 72 9.23 1.65 11.47
CA ALA A 72 9.83 1.51 12.79
C ALA A 72 9.26 2.55 13.76
N VAL A 73 8.90 2.10 14.96
CA VAL A 73 8.57 3.04 16.05
C VAL A 73 9.84 3.53 16.73
N LYS A 74 9.69 4.56 17.56
CA LYS A 74 10.76 5.04 18.44
C LYS A 74 11.42 3.91 19.23
N ASN A 75 12.75 3.94 19.30
CA ASN A 75 13.57 2.92 19.97
C ASN A 75 13.36 1.50 19.40
N ASN A 76 13.17 1.38 18.08
CA ASN A 76 13.10 0.07 17.41
C ASN A 76 14.32 -0.80 17.81
N PRO A 77 14.10 -2.05 18.26
CA PRO A 77 15.17 -2.88 18.82
C PRO A 77 16.11 -3.47 17.75
N THR A 78 15.75 -3.34 16.47
CA THR A 78 16.46 -3.91 15.33
C THR A 78 17.30 -2.90 14.55
N GLY A 79 17.45 -1.68 15.08
CA GLY A 79 18.41 -0.69 14.57
C GLY A 79 17.86 0.29 13.53
N PHE A 80 16.57 0.25 13.23
CA PHE A 80 15.92 1.22 12.35
C PHE A 80 15.60 2.52 13.09
N ALA A 81 15.67 3.66 12.40
CA ALA A 81 15.24 4.92 12.97
C ALA A 81 13.72 5.01 13.04
N GLU A 82 13.21 5.88 13.93
CA GLU A 82 11.78 6.14 14.01
C GLU A 82 11.25 6.69 12.66
N GLY A 83 10.21 6.06 12.14
CA GLY A 83 9.59 6.43 10.86
C GLY A 83 10.25 5.83 9.63
N ASP A 84 11.35 5.07 9.77
CA ASP A 84 11.91 4.34 8.63
C ASP A 84 10.94 3.24 8.18
N TRP A 85 10.73 3.09 6.87
CA TRP A 85 10.06 1.92 6.33
C TRP A 85 10.85 0.66 6.67
N MET A 86 10.16 -0.42 7.02
CA MET A 86 10.76 -1.69 7.39
C MET A 86 10.89 -2.60 6.15
N PRO A 87 12.10 -2.75 5.56
CA PRO A 87 12.28 -3.52 4.34
C PRO A 87 12.49 -5.01 4.62
N TYR A 88 12.47 -5.83 3.56
CA TYR A 88 12.75 -7.28 3.60
C TYR A 88 11.82 -8.11 4.49
N LEU A 89 10.71 -7.56 4.97
CA LEU A 89 9.71 -8.34 5.71
C LEU A 89 9.06 -9.36 4.77
N GLN A 90 8.63 -10.48 5.35
CA GLN A 90 7.73 -11.39 4.65
C GLN A 90 6.33 -11.12 5.21
N VAL A 91 5.43 -10.70 4.33
CA VAL A 91 4.10 -10.24 4.70
C VAL A 91 3.08 -11.11 3.97
N GLU A 92 2.20 -11.74 4.73
CA GLU A 92 1.20 -12.68 4.22
C GLU A 92 -0.18 -12.21 4.60
N TYR A 93 -1.14 -12.33 3.67
CA TYR A 93 -2.54 -12.04 3.96
C TYR A 93 -3.41 -13.28 3.79
N LYS A 94 -4.49 -13.30 4.56
CA LYS A 94 -5.63 -14.19 4.36
C LYS A 94 -6.93 -13.43 4.54
N LEU A 95 -7.79 -13.50 3.55
CA LEU A 95 -9.11 -12.90 3.51
C LEU A 95 -10.19 -13.99 3.52
N THR A 96 -11.22 -13.77 4.32
CA THR A 96 -12.49 -14.52 4.27
C THR A 96 -13.65 -13.56 4.19
N LYS A 97 -14.80 -14.03 3.71
CA LYS A 97 -16.02 -13.23 3.59
C LYS A 97 -17.05 -13.71 4.59
N GLN A 98 -17.60 -12.80 5.39
CA GLN A 98 -18.65 -13.15 6.33
C GLN A 98 -19.89 -13.64 5.59
N GLY A 99 -20.43 -14.78 6.02
CA GLY A 99 -21.58 -15.42 5.37
C GLY A 99 -21.22 -16.33 4.18
N ASP A 100 -19.96 -16.37 3.74
CA ASP A 100 -19.47 -17.35 2.77
C ASP A 100 -18.28 -18.13 3.36
N ALA A 101 -18.57 -19.32 3.88
CA ALA A 101 -17.56 -20.17 4.50
C ALA A 101 -16.58 -20.81 3.49
N LYS A 102 -16.86 -20.74 2.18
CA LYS A 102 -16.03 -21.36 1.15
C LYS A 102 -15.08 -20.37 0.50
N TRP A 103 -15.47 -19.10 0.40
CA TRP A 103 -14.63 -18.09 -0.21
C TRP A 103 -13.44 -17.73 0.69
N LYS A 104 -12.24 -17.79 0.10
CA LYS A 104 -11.00 -17.28 0.69
C LYS A 104 -10.08 -16.75 -0.40
N ALA A 105 -9.27 -15.77 -0.05
CA ALA A 105 -8.11 -15.32 -0.83
C ALA A 105 -6.90 -15.24 0.09
N GLU A 106 -5.75 -15.73 -0.33
CA GLU A 106 -4.52 -15.71 0.47
C GLU A 106 -3.31 -15.58 -0.45
N GLY A 107 -2.24 -14.96 0.03
CA GLY A 107 -1.04 -14.70 -0.73
C GLY A 107 0.00 -13.88 0.05
N ASP A 108 1.10 -13.59 -0.63
CA ASP A 108 2.18 -12.74 -0.12
C ASP A 108 1.97 -11.30 -0.60
N LEU A 109 2.19 -10.33 0.28
CA LEU A 109 2.32 -8.92 -0.11
C LEU A 109 3.78 -8.64 -0.47
N MET A 110 3.97 -8.09 -1.67
CA MET A 110 5.29 -7.86 -2.25
C MET A 110 5.80 -6.47 -1.87
N GLY A 111 7.09 -6.33 -1.56
CA GLY A 111 7.70 -5.02 -1.36
C GLY A 111 7.73 -4.23 -2.67
N MET A 112 7.21 -3.01 -2.65
CA MET A 112 7.07 -2.14 -3.83
C MET A 112 7.15 -0.65 -3.44
N VAL A 113 7.08 0.24 -4.42
CA VAL A 113 7.17 1.69 -4.20
C VAL A 113 6.18 2.44 -5.09
N ALA A 114 5.49 3.41 -4.49
CA ALA A 114 4.65 4.39 -5.18
C ALA A 114 5.23 5.81 -5.01
N ASN A 115 4.49 6.83 -5.43
CA ASN A 115 4.97 8.22 -5.36
C ASN A 115 4.90 8.84 -3.95
N ASP A 116 4.25 8.17 -3.01
CA ASP A 116 4.16 8.49 -1.58
C ASP A 116 5.16 7.71 -0.72
N GLY A 117 5.68 6.58 -1.20
CA GLY A 117 6.76 5.85 -0.53
C GLY A 117 6.76 4.34 -0.81
N PRO A 118 7.69 3.61 -0.17
CA PRO A 118 7.71 2.15 -0.21
C PRO A 118 6.68 1.53 0.75
N HIS A 119 6.07 0.43 0.33
CA HIS A 119 5.09 -0.34 1.11
C HIS A 119 5.09 -1.81 0.68
N TYR A 120 4.26 -2.65 1.32
CA TYR A 120 3.97 -4.01 0.84
C TYR A 120 2.56 -4.08 0.30
N GLY A 121 2.36 -4.67 -0.88
CA GLY A 121 1.03 -4.76 -1.47
C GLY A 121 0.79 -5.93 -2.42
N ASP A 122 -0.48 -6.13 -2.76
CA ASP A 122 -0.92 -7.05 -3.82
C ASP A 122 -2.26 -6.56 -4.41
N ASN A 123 -2.44 -6.82 -5.69
CA ASN A 123 -3.72 -6.64 -6.36
C ASN A 123 -4.63 -7.84 -6.03
N VAL A 124 -5.75 -7.63 -5.36
CA VAL A 124 -6.61 -8.71 -4.85
C VAL A 124 -7.97 -8.70 -5.55
N LYS A 125 -8.42 -9.89 -5.97
CA LYS A 125 -9.79 -10.14 -6.41
C LYS A 125 -10.66 -10.50 -5.20
N LEU A 126 -11.76 -9.78 -5.00
CA LEU A 126 -12.76 -10.04 -3.96
C LEU A 126 -14.00 -10.73 -4.55
N ASP A 127 -14.81 -11.34 -3.69
CA ASP A 127 -16.14 -11.85 -4.04
C ASP A 127 -17.23 -10.77 -3.93
N GLY A 128 -17.06 -9.64 -4.63
CA GLY A 128 -18.03 -8.55 -4.64
C GLY A 128 -18.22 -7.83 -3.28
N PRO A 129 -19.27 -7.02 -3.12
CA PRO A 129 -19.51 -6.30 -1.87
C PRO A 129 -19.81 -7.23 -0.68
N GLY A 130 -19.36 -6.85 0.51
CA GLY A 130 -19.58 -7.64 1.72
C GLY A 130 -18.76 -7.18 2.91
N LYS A 131 -18.86 -7.93 4.02
CA LYS A 131 -17.96 -7.79 5.17
C LYS A 131 -16.87 -8.85 5.06
N TYR A 132 -15.64 -8.44 5.18
CA TYR A 132 -14.46 -9.28 5.08
C TYR A 132 -13.72 -9.32 6.40
N HIS A 133 -13.03 -10.42 6.61
CA HIS A 133 -12.07 -10.60 7.69
C HIS A 133 -10.68 -10.79 7.08
N LEU A 134 -9.72 -9.99 7.53
CA LEU A 134 -8.33 -9.99 7.11
C LEU A 134 -7.43 -10.42 8.27
N SER A 135 -6.66 -11.48 8.05
CA SER A 135 -5.51 -11.89 8.86
C SER A 135 -4.24 -11.47 8.12
N MET A 136 -3.49 -10.51 8.67
CA MET A 136 -2.21 -10.03 8.15
C MET A 136 -1.06 -10.53 9.01
N THR A 137 -0.22 -11.43 8.49
CA THR A 137 0.94 -11.97 9.21
C THR A 137 2.21 -11.29 8.74
N VAL A 138 2.96 -10.73 9.69
CA VAL A 138 4.25 -10.08 9.45
C VAL A 138 5.35 -10.94 10.07
N LYS A 139 6.33 -11.33 9.25
CA LYS A 139 7.49 -12.12 9.67
C LYS A 139 8.77 -11.30 9.51
N PRO A 140 9.78 -11.54 10.34
CA PRO A 140 11.07 -10.88 10.18
C PRO A 140 11.71 -11.24 8.84
N PRO A 141 12.74 -10.48 8.41
CA PRO A 141 13.47 -10.82 7.20
C PRO A 141 14.03 -12.24 7.20
N MET A 142 14.17 -12.82 6.02
CA MET A 142 14.86 -14.10 5.87
C MET A 142 16.30 -13.97 6.40
N GLN A 143 16.73 -14.93 7.21
CA GLN A 143 18.07 -14.94 7.82
C GLN A 143 19.10 -15.74 7.01
N MET A 144 18.65 -16.46 5.98
CA MET A 144 19.48 -17.31 5.12
C MET A 144 18.93 -17.31 3.70
N GLY A 145 19.79 -17.59 2.72
CA GLY A 145 19.41 -17.68 1.30
C GLY A 145 19.59 -16.37 0.52
N HIS A 146 19.18 -16.40 -0.74
CA HIS A 146 19.17 -15.21 -1.58
C HIS A 146 18.13 -14.21 -1.04
N MET A 147 18.50 -12.94 -0.96
CA MET A 147 17.72 -11.85 -0.32
C MET A 147 17.63 -11.89 1.22
N ALA A 148 18.49 -12.66 1.90
CA ALA A 148 18.57 -12.60 3.36
C ALA A 148 19.03 -11.21 3.85
N PHE A 149 18.47 -10.76 4.98
CA PHE A 149 18.80 -9.49 5.62
C PHE A 149 19.45 -9.74 6.98
N GLY A 150 20.78 -9.59 7.01
CA GLY A 150 21.60 -9.85 8.18
C GLY A 150 21.52 -8.73 9.22
N ARG A 151 21.91 -9.05 10.45
CA ARG A 151 22.10 -8.08 11.53
C ARG A 151 23.51 -8.18 12.09
N HIS A 152 24.08 -7.05 12.50
CA HIS A 152 25.31 -7.04 13.28
C HIS A 152 25.05 -7.60 14.68
N VAL A 153 26.02 -8.32 15.24
CA VAL A 153 25.90 -9.01 16.54
C VAL A 153 27.13 -8.81 17.45
N ASP A 154 28.14 -8.12 16.97
CA ASP A 154 29.29 -7.67 17.75
C ASP A 154 28.89 -6.59 18.76
N LYS A 155 29.76 -6.34 19.74
CA LYS A 155 29.47 -5.42 20.85
C LYS A 155 29.43 -3.96 20.39
N GLU A 156 30.24 -3.62 19.39
CA GLU A 156 30.48 -2.25 18.94
C GLU A 156 29.33 -1.73 18.07
N THR A 157 28.72 -2.59 17.26
CA THR A 157 27.73 -2.19 16.25
C THR A 157 26.47 -3.07 16.20
N GLY A 158 26.36 -4.04 17.11
CA GLY A 158 25.25 -5.00 17.11
C GLY A 158 23.88 -4.40 17.41
N VAL A 159 22.85 -5.03 16.85
CA VAL A 159 21.45 -4.72 17.13
C VAL A 159 20.75 -5.92 17.79
N GLY A 160 19.56 -5.68 18.33
CA GLY A 160 18.73 -6.72 18.95
C GLY A 160 18.35 -7.84 17.98
N PRO A 161 17.88 -8.99 18.50
CA PRO A 161 17.37 -10.06 17.66
C PRO A 161 16.11 -9.60 16.91
N TRP A 162 15.84 -10.23 15.77
CA TRP A 162 14.59 -10.05 15.06
C TRP A 162 13.38 -10.46 15.89
N PHE A 163 12.25 -9.79 15.65
CA PHE A 163 10.98 -10.10 16.28
C PHE A 163 10.45 -11.48 15.86
N LYS A 164 9.58 -12.07 16.68
CA LYS A 164 8.83 -13.27 16.29
C LYS A 164 7.66 -12.89 15.36
N PRO A 165 7.29 -13.73 14.39
CA PRO A 165 6.09 -13.51 13.59
C PRO A 165 4.88 -13.14 14.44
N PHE A 166 4.08 -12.19 13.95
CA PHE A 166 2.83 -11.81 14.56
C PHE A 166 1.74 -11.63 13.50
N THR A 167 0.49 -11.71 13.94
CA THR A 167 -0.69 -11.60 13.08
C THR A 167 -1.60 -10.50 13.60
N LEU A 168 -2.07 -9.65 12.68
CA LEU A 168 -3.05 -8.61 12.92
C LEU A 168 -4.36 -9.02 12.28
N GLU A 169 -5.47 -8.83 13.00
CA GLU A 169 -6.80 -9.26 12.58
C GLU A 169 -7.72 -8.05 12.43
N TYR A 170 -8.42 -7.98 11.31
CA TYR A 170 -9.30 -6.86 10.98
C TYR A 170 -10.60 -7.32 10.33
N ASP A 171 -11.72 -6.73 10.75
CA ASP A 171 -12.97 -6.80 9.99
C ASP A 171 -13.18 -5.48 9.24
N PHE A 172 -13.53 -5.54 7.96
CA PHE A 172 -13.84 -4.35 7.17
C PHE A 172 -14.99 -4.57 6.18
N PRO A 173 -15.82 -3.55 5.91
CA PRO A 173 -16.78 -3.59 4.83
C PRO A 173 -16.10 -3.22 3.50
N PHE A 174 -16.52 -3.88 2.43
CA PHE A 174 -16.19 -3.50 1.06
C PHE A 174 -17.47 -3.25 0.27
N ALA A 175 -17.57 -2.07 -0.33
CA ALA A 175 -18.71 -1.64 -1.15
C ALA A 175 -18.31 -1.29 -2.60
N GLY A 176 -17.05 -1.54 -2.99
CA GLY A 176 -16.44 -1.02 -4.21
C GLY A 176 -15.56 0.21 -3.97
N ILE A 177 -14.71 0.54 -4.94
CA ILE A 177 -13.69 1.61 -4.88
C ILE A 177 -14.21 3.01 -5.30
N GLY A 178 -15.51 3.16 -5.54
CA GLY A 178 -16.09 4.42 -6.05
C GLY A 178 -15.65 4.76 -7.49
N LYS A 179 -16.08 5.92 -8.01
CA LYS A 179 -15.59 6.44 -9.31
C LYS A 179 -14.27 7.20 -9.11
N LYS A 180 -13.27 6.97 -9.98
CA LYS A 180 -12.05 7.80 -10.03
C LYS A 180 -12.42 9.30 -10.10
N GLY A 181 -11.98 10.09 -9.13
CA GLY A 181 -12.17 11.55 -9.10
C GLY A 181 -13.54 12.02 -8.58
N GLY A 182 -14.32 11.15 -7.94
CA GLY A 182 -15.51 11.55 -7.18
C GLY A 182 -15.19 11.80 -5.72
N TYR A 183 -14.45 12.86 -5.44
CA TYR A 183 -14.32 13.45 -4.10
C TYR A 183 -14.97 14.84 -4.12
#